data_AF-A0A5J5QYH8-F1
#
_entry.id   AF-A0A5J5QYH8-F1
#
_cell.length_a   1.000
_cell.length_b   1.000
_cell.length_c   1.000
_cell.angle_alpha   90.00
_cell.angle_beta   90.00
_cell.angle_gamma   90.00
#
_symmetry.space_group_name_H-M   'P 1'
#
loop_
_entity.id
_entity.type
_entity.pdbx_description
1 polymer ?
#
loop_
_entity_poly.entity_id
_entity_poly.type
_entity_poly.pdbx_seq_one_letter_code
_entity_poly.pdbx_strand_id
1 'polypeptide(L)'
;MQQVYTTSLFNKSFQTHFVMMGSCAHLVMVNSSWTQSHIEKLWGIPKCIKRGYPPCDTSGLQALPLERSVETPKIISVAQFRPEKAHSLQLEAFSVAIKKLDKHSRRPKLQFVGSFRNKSDEERLQNLKDKAVQLNIQDDVEFHKNVMYRDLVSLLGGLLLESTQ
;
A
#
# COMPACT_ATOMS: atom_id res chain seq x y z
N MET A 1 2.75 -14.11 -29.21
CA MET A 1 3.99 -14.88 -28.96
C MET A 1 5.22 -13.99 -28.82
N GLN A 2 5.55 -13.12 -29.79
CA GLN A 2 6.78 -12.30 -29.79
C GLN A 2 6.98 -11.45 -28.51
N GLN A 3 5.95 -10.78 -28.00
CA GLN A 3 6.01 -9.94 -26.78
C GLN A 3 6.26 -10.74 -25.49
N VAL A 4 5.82 -12.01 -25.43
CA VAL A 4 6.07 -12.93 -24.31
C VAL A 4 7.53 -13.40 -24.34
N TYR A 5 8.09 -13.68 -25.52
CA TYR A 5 9.50 -14.04 -25.68
C TYR A 5 10.44 -12.88 -25.33
N THR A 6 10.13 -11.65 -25.75
CA THR A 6 10.94 -10.46 -25.41
C THR A 6 10.95 -10.21 -23.89
N THR A 7 9.81 -10.38 -23.22
CA THR A 7 9.70 -10.26 -21.76
C THR A 7 10.50 -11.35 -21.03
N SER A 8 10.50 -12.58 -21.55
CA SER A 8 11.28 -13.71 -21.00
C SER A 8 12.79 -13.50 -21.13
N LEU A 9 13.27 -13.04 -22.29
CA LEU A 9 14.68 -12.73 -22.52
C LEU A 9 15.15 -11.53 -21.67
N PHE A 10 14.33 -10.49 -21.58
CA PHE A 10 14.60 -9.35 -20.72
C PHE A 10 14.73 -9.77 -19.25
N ASN A 11 13.77 -10.55 -18.74
CA ASN A 11 13.80 -11.01 -17.34
C ASN A 11 15.01 -11.88 -17.04
N LYS A 12 15.39 -12.78 -17.96
CA LYS A 12 16.61 -13.60 -17.82
C LYS A 12 17.86 -12.73 -17.81
N SER A 13 17.97 -11.79 -18.75
CA SER A 13 19.10 -10.86 -18.79
C SER A 13 19.18 -10.04 -17.50
N PHE A 14 18.06 -9.47 -17.05
CA PHE A 14 17.98 -8.72 -15.80
C PHE A 14 18.40 -9.56 -14.60
N GLN A 15 17.90 -10.80 -14.49
CA GLN A 15 18.29 -11.71 -13.41
C GLN A 15 19.78 -12.00 -13.42
N THR A 16 20.38 -12.27 -14.58
CA THR A 16 21.83 -12.51 -14.68
C THR A 16 22.63 -11.31 -14.18
N HIS A 17 22.30 -10.09 -14.62
CA HIS A 17 22.99 -8.88 -14.17
C HIS A 17 22.77 -8.62 -12.68
N PHE A 18 21.56 -8.85 -12.19
CA PHE A 18 21.22 -8.68 -10.78
C PHE A 18 21.98 -9.68 -9.90
N VAL A 19 22.16 -10.93 -10.33
CA VAL A 19 23.01 -11.93 -9.66
C VAL A 19 24.48 -11.50 -9.65
N MET A 20 24.99 -10.98 -10.77
CA MET A 20 26.37 -10.48 -10.87
C MET A 20 26.63 -9.29 -9.93
N MET A 21 25.64 -8.44 -9.66
CA MET A 21 25.81 -7.36 -8.69
C MET A 21 26.07 -7.87 -7.26
N GLY A 22 25.56 -9.07 -6.93
CA GLY A 22 25.81 -9.69 -5.64
C GLY A 22 27.30 -9.95 -5.37
N SER A 23 28.06 -10.43 -6.37
CA SER A 23 29.48 -10.75 -6.17
C SER A 23 30.37 -9.54 -5.92
N CYS A 24 29.92 -8.33 -6.27
CA CYS A 24 30.63 -7.08 -6.04
C CYS A 24 30.21 -6.38 -4.73
N ALA A 25 29.20 -6.89 -4.01
CA ALA A 25 28.66 -6.23 -2.84
C ALA A 25 29.40 -6.64 -1.56
N HIS A 26 29.96 -5.66 -0.85
CA HIS A 26 30.57 -5.88 0.47
C HIS A 26 29.52 -6.07 1.58
N LEU A 27 28.37 -5.41 1.43
CA LEU A 27 27.25 -5.45 2.37
C LEU A 27 25.95 -5.28 1.58
N VAL A 28 24.95 -6.10 1.90
CA VAL A 28 23.62 -6.06 1.29
C VAL A 28 22.59 -5.88 2.39
N MET A 29 21.80 -4.82 2.33
CA MET A 29 20.70 -4.61 3.28
C MET A 29 19.36 -5.09 2.71
N VAL A 30 18.62 -5.85 3.51
CA VAL A 30 17.29 -6.38 3.16
C VAL A 30 16.27 -6.02 4.23
N ASN A 31 15.03 -5.73 3.80
CA ASN A 31 13.98 -5.19 4.68
C ASN A 31 13.04 -6.24 5.29
N SER A 32 13.23 -7.53 4.99
CA SER A 32 12.37 -8.60 5.51
C SER A 32 13.08 -9.95 5.47
N SER A 33 12.56 -10.93 6.22
CA SER A 33 13.01 -12.33 6.14
C SER A 33 12.77 -12.93 4.75
N TRP A 34 11.65 -12.59 4.12
CA TRP A 34 11.33 -13.06 2.76
C TRP A 34 12.35 -12.54 1.75
N THR A 35 12.65 -11.23 1.77
CA THR A 35 13.64 -10.58 0.90
C THR A 35 15.02 -11.19 1.14
N GLN A 36 15.37 -11.43 2.40
CA GLN A 36 16.63 -12.08 2.77
C GLN A 36 16.75 -13.46 2.11
N SER A 37 15.80 -14.36 2.36
CA SER A 37 15.85 -15.72 1.81
C SER A 37 15.81 -15.73 0.28
N HIS A 38 15.13 -14.76 -0.34
CA HIS A 38 15.11 -14.61 -1.78
C HIS A 38 16.48 -14.22 -2.34
N ILE A 39 17.13 -13.22 -1.75
CA ILE A 39 18.46 -12.75 -2.18
C ILE A 39 19.55 -13.78 -1.84
N GLU A 40 19.45 -14.50 -0.71
CA GLU A 40 20.37 -15.60 -0.38
C GLU A 40 20.36 -16.68 -1.45
N LYS A 41 19.17 -17.11 -1.90
CA LYS A 41 19.01 -18.10 -2.97
C LYS A 41 19.51 -17.59 -4.32
N LEU A 42 19.29 -16.31 -4.59
CA LEU A 42 19.61 -15.72 -5.89
C LEU A 42 21.09 -15.41 -6.04
N TRP A 43 21.72 -14.84 -5.00
CA TRP A 43 23.09 -14.33 -5.05
C TRP A 43 24.12 -15.26 -4.43
N GLY A 44 23.72 -16.22 -3.58
CA GLY A 44 24.65 -17.21 -3.00
C GLY A 44 25.66 -16.63 -2.00
N ILE A 45 25.39 -15.45 -1.43
CA ILE A 45 26.30 -14.70 -0.54
C ILE A 45 25.70 -14.42 0.85
N PRO A 46 25.24 -15.44 1.60
CA PRO A 46 24.51 -15.23 2.85
C PRO A 46 25.29 -14.43 3.91
N LYS A 47 26.62 -14.51 3.90
CA LYS A 47 27.49 -13.88 4.91
C LYS A 47 27.48 -12.35 4.87
N CYS A 48 27.24 -11.74 3.71
CA CYS A 48 27.25 -10.27 3.54
C CYS A 48 25.84 -9.64 3.55
N ILE A 49 24.79 -10.44 3.75
CA ILE A 49 23.42 -9.95 3.84
C ILE A 49 23.09 -9.62 5.30
N LYS A 50 22.56 -8.41 5.54
CA LYS A 50 22.09 -7.96 6.84
C LYS A 50 20.67 -7.46 6.73
N ARG A 51 19.81 -7.92 7.63
CA ARG A 51 18.43 -7.44 7.72
C ARG A 51 18.41 -6.09 8.43
N GLY A 52 17.93 -5.06 7.74
CA GLY A 52 17.79 -3.70 8.23
C GLY A 52 16.43 -3.14 7.79
N TYR A 53 15.68 -2.61 8.75
CA TYR A 53 14.41 -1.95 8.45
C TYR A 53 14.67 -0.47 8.17
N PRO A 54 14.08 0.11 7.12
CA PRO A 54 14.23 1.52 6.86
C PRO A 54 13.71 2.32 8.07
N PRO A 55 14.44 3.35 8.53
CA PRO A 55 13.97 4.19 9.61
C PRO A 55 12.70 4.92 9.18
N CYS A 56 11.75 5.06 10.12
CA CYS A 56 10.54 5.84 9.94
C CYS A 56 10.52 6.93 11.01
N ASP A 57 10.47 8.20 10.60
CA ASP A 57 10.21 9.28 11.56
C ASP A 57 8.75 9.19 12.01
N THR A 58 8.57 8.91 13.30
CA THR A 58 7.25 8.74 13.91
C THR A 58 6.88 9.91 14.81
N SER A 59 7.75 10.90 14.97
CA SER A 59 7.57 12.01 15.93
C SER A 59 6.26 12.76 15.67
N GLY A 60 5.96 13.07 14.40
CA GLY A 60 4.70 13.72 14.02
C GLY A 60 3.45 12.86 14.20
N LEU A 61 3.58 11.53 14.13
CA LEU A 61 2.46 10.60 14.33
C LEU A 61 2.21 10.32 15.82
N GLN A 62 3.26 10.30 16.64
CA GLN A 62 3.16 10.11 18.09
C GLN A 62 2.51 11.30 18.80
N ALA A 63 2.63 12.51 18.25
CA ALA A 63 1.98 13.71 18.77
C ALA A 63 0.46 13.72 18.56
N LEU A 64 -0.09 12.78 17.78
CA LEU A 64 -1.51 12.71 17.49
C LEU A 64 -2.28 12.14 18.71
N PRO A 65 -3.41 12.75 19.12
CA PRO A 65 -4.14 12.31 20.32
C PRO A 65 -4.72 10.90 20.13
N LEU A 66 -4.61 9.99 21.11
CA LEU A 66 -5.09 8.61 20.97
C LEU A 66 -6.61 8.50 21.11
N GLU A 67 -7.19 9.22 22.07
CA GLU A 67 -8.63 9.26 22.30
C GLU A 67 -9.29 10.39 21.51
N ARG A 68 -10.31 10.05 20.73
CA ARG A 68 -11.06 11.01 19.91
C ARG A 68 -12.52 10.61 19.86
N SER A 69 -13.41 11.57 20.08
CA SER A 69 -14.82 11.41 19.72
C SER A 69 -14.91 11.51 18.20
N VAL A 70 -15.24 10.40 17.55
CA VAL A 70 -15.41 10.36 16.10
C VAL A 70 -16.87 10.05 15.80
N GLU A 71 -17.55 10.99 15.15
CA GLU A 71 -18.95 10.85 14.76
C GLU A 71 -19.13 9.68 13.78
N THR A 72 -18.24 9.58 12.78
CA THR A 72 -18.30 8.56 11.72
C THR A 72 -16.98 7.78 11.66
N PRO A 73 -16.99 6.44 11.86
CA PRO A 73 -15.76 5.65 11.80
C PRO A 73 -15.08 5.79 10.44
N LYS A 74 -13.75 5.84 10.41
CA LYS A 74 -12.96 6.03 9.19
C LYS A 74 -11.92 4.92 9.06
N ILE A 75 -11.80 4.37 7.85
CA ILE A 75 -10.77 3.42 7.45
C ILE A 75 -9.93 4.13 6.39
N ILE A 76 -8.61 4.22 6.60
CA ILE A 76 -7.70 4.82 5.63
C ILE A 76 -6.86 3.76 4.94
N SER A 77 -6.62 3.93 3.65
CA SER A 77 -5.70 3.13 2.86
C SER A 77 -4.68 4.06 2.21
N VAL A 78 -3.44 4.04 2.71
CA VAL A 78 -2.36 4.92 2.25
C VAL A 78 -1.42 4.14 1.33
N ALA A 79 -1.58 4.31 0.01
CA ALA A 79 -0.74 3.66 -0.99
C ALA A 79 -0.80 4.37 -2.34
N GLN A 80 0.27 4.25 -3.14
CA GLN A 80 0.24 4.70 -4.53
C GLN A 80 -0.77 3.89 -5.34
N PHE A 81 -1.50 4.52 -6.26
CA PHE A 81 -2.51 3.85 -7.09
C PHE A 81 -1.88 2.91 -8.12
N ARG A 82 -1.62 1.67 -7.69
CA ARG A 82 -0.91 0.65 -8.45
C ARG A 82 -1.65 -0.71 -8.45
N PRO A 83 -1.46 -1.55 -9.48
CA PRO A 83 -2.08 -2.88 -9.54
C PRO A 83 -1.72 -3.75 -8.33
N GLU A 84 -0.45 -3.78 -7.92
CA GLU A 84 0.04 -4.61 -6.82
C GLU A 84 -0.52 -4.20 -5.45
N LYS A 85 -1.11 -3.00 -5.33
CA LYS A 85 -1.73 -2.52 -4.08
C LYS A 85 -3.18 -2.98 -3.92
N ALA A 86 -3.75 -3.62 -4.94
CA ALA A 86 -5.04 -4.30 -4.87
C ALA A 86 -6.21 -3.44 -4.32
N HIS A 87 -6.25 -2.13 -4.59
CA HIS A 87 -7.33 -1.24 -4.14
C HIS A 87 -8.73 -1.73 -4.54
N SER A 88 -8.83 -2.35 -5.72
CA SER A 88 -10.05 -2.96 -6.22
C SER A 88 -10.61 -4.06 -5.30
N LEU A 89 -9.74 -4.82 -4.64
CA LEU A 89 -10.11 -5.86 -3.67
C LEU A 89 -10.53 -5.21 -2.34
N GLN A 90 -9.89 -4.12 -1.95
CA GLN A 90 -10.27 -3.37 -0.75
C GLN A 90 -11.70 -2.82 -0.87
N LEU A 91 -12.07 -2.29 -2.05
CA LEU A 91 -13.46 -1.87 -2.34
C LEU A 91 -14.46 -3.03 -2.26
N GLU A 92 -14.12 -4.19 -2.83
CA GLU A 92 -14.96 -5.38 -2.76
C GLU A 92 -15.15 -5.85 -1.31
N ALA A 93 -14.06 -6.01 -0.56
CA ALA A 93 -14.08 -6.41 0.83
C ALA A 93 -14.90 -5.43 1.69
N PHE A 94 -14.71 -4.12 1.46
CA PHE A 94 -15.47 -3.08 2.13
C PHE A 94 -16.96 -3.14 1.80
N SER A 95 -17.33 -3.36 0.53
CA SER A 95 -18.74 -3.52 0.13
C SER A 95 -19.41 -4.71 0.83
N VAL A 96 -18.68 -5.80 1.04
CA VAL A 96 -19.17 -6.97 1.78
C VAL A 96 -19.32 -6.65 3.27
N ALA A 97 -18.35 -5.97 3.87
CA ALA A 97 -18.39 -5.57 5.27
C ALA A 97 -19.58 -4.64 5.57
N ILE A 98 -19.79 -3.62 4.72
CA ILE A 98 -20.90 -2.68 4.82
C ILE A 98 -22.27 -3.37 4.73
N LYS A 99 -22.42 -4.35 3.84
CA LYS A 99 -23.68 -5.12 3.71
C LYS A 99 -24.00 -5.99 4.93
N LYS A 100 -22.98 -6.37 5.70
CA LYS A 100 -23.11 -7.17 6.93
C LYS A 100 -23.26 -6.31 8.19
N LEU A 101 -23.12 -4.99 8.07
CA LEU A 101 -23.21 -4.09 9.19
C LEU A 101 -24.66 -3.97 9.68
N ASP A 102 -24.86 -3.99 11.00
CA ASP A 102 -26.18 -3.80 11.61
C ASP A 102 -26.79 -2.44 11.24
N LYS A 103 -28.11 -2.39 11.09
CA LYS A 103 -28.84 -1.15 10.72
C LYS A 103 -28.67 -0.01 11.74
N HIS A 104 -28.33 -0.34 12.99
CA HIS A 104 -28.11 0.63 14.07
C HIS A 104 -26.65 1.12 14.15
N SER A 105 -25.75 0.48 13.42
CA SER A 105 -24.33 0.82 13.41
C SER A 105 -24.07 1.97 12.45
N ARG A 106 -23.14 2.85 12.83
CA ARG A 106 -22.71 3.96 11.97
C ARG A 106 -21.92 3.41 10.79
N ARG A 107 -22.30 3.81 9.57
CA ARG A 107 -21.58 3.41 8.36
C ARG A 107 -20.19 4.05 8.33
N PRO A 108 -19.10 3.26 8.24
CA PRO A 108 -17.77 3.81 8.14
C PRO A 108 -17.51 4.45 6.77
N LYS A 109 -16.54 5.37 6.71
CA LYS A 109 -15.97 5.90 5.46
C LYS A 109 -14.66 5.21 5.13
N LEU A 110 -14.47 4.78 3.88
CA LEU A 110 -13.20 4.28 3.36
C LEU A 110 -12.48 5.36 2.57
N GLN A 111 -11.34 5.82 3.06
CA GLN A 111 -10.53 6.88 2.45
C GLN A 111 -9.27 6.30 1.81
N PHE A 112 -9.16 6.40 0.48
CA PHE A 112 -7.93 6.08 -0.24
C PHE A 112 -7.07 7.33 -0.36
N VAL A 113 -5.83 7.25 0.12
CA VAL A 113 -4.84 8.33 0.00
C VAL A 113 -3.66 7.83 -0.82
N GLY A 114 -3.44 8.44 -1.98
CA GLY A 114 -2.42 7.96 -2.90
C GLY A 114 -1.93 9.02 -3.87
N SER A 115 -0.81 8.71 -4.52
CA SER A 115 -0.20 9.57 -5.53
C SER A 115 -0.17 8.93 -6.92
N PHE A 116 -0.04 9.79 -7.92
CA PHE A 116 0.12 9.41 -9.32
C PHE A 116 1.52 9.76 -9.81
N ARG A 117 2.02 8.95 -10.75
CA ARG A 117 3.24 9.24 -11.51
C ARG A 117 2.95 9.54 -12.98
N ASN A 118 1.86 9.00 -13.51
CA ASN A 118 1.52 9.12 -14.93
C ASN A 118 0.00 8.97 -15.17
N LYS A 119 -0.41 9.16 -16.41
CA LYS A 119 -1.80 9.02 -16.87
C LYS A 119 -2.44 7.67 -16.53
N SER A 120 -1.65 6.58 -16.57
CA SER A 120 -2.18 5.25 -16.23
C SER A 120 -2.63 5.13 -14.77
N ASP A 121 -2.03 5.90 -13.85
CA ASP A 121 -2.47 5.92 -12.46
C ASP A 121 -3.80 6.68 -12.30
N GLU A 122 -4.01 7.71 -13.12
CA GLU A 122 -5.26 8.47 -13.14
C GLU A 122 -6.41 7.64 -13.72
N GLU A 123 -6.16 6.90 -14.80
CA GLU A 123 -7.12 5.91 -15.34
C GLU A 123 -7.48 4.84 -14.29
N ARG A 124 -6.49 4.37 -13.50
CA ARG A 124 -6.76 3.44 -12.39
C ARG A 124 -7.65 4.05 -11.33
N LEU A 125 -7.44 5.31 -10.96
CA LEU A 125 -8.33 5.98 -10.01
C LEU A 125 -9.75 6.06 -10.57
N GLN A 126 -9.91 6.41 -11.84
CA GLN A 126 -11.23 6.48 -12.45
C GLN A 126 -11.94 5.12 -12.40
N ASN A 127 -11.24 4.04 -12.77
CA ASN A 127 -11.78 2.68 -12.66
C ASN A 127 -12.19 2.32 -11.23
N LEU A 128 -11.47 2.80 -10.21
CA LEU A 128 -11.84 2.58 -8.80
C LEU A 128 -13.10 3.36 -8.42
N LYS A 129 -13.27 4.59 -8.90
CA LYS A 129 -14.50 5.36 -8.69
C LYS A 129 -15.70 4.69 -9.36
N ASP A 130 -15.55 4.26 -10.60
CA ASP A 130 -16.61 3.56 -11.33
C ASP A 130 -16.99 2.26 -10.62
N LYS A 131 -15.99 1.54 -10.09
CA LYS A 131 -16.21 0.34 -9.28
C LYS A 131 -16.95 0.63 -7.97
N ALA A 132 -16.65 1.74 -7.30
CA ALA A 132 -17.37 2.14 -6.09
C ALA A 132 -18.86 2.41 -6.37
N VAL A 133 -19.18 3.00 -7.53
CA VAL A 133 -20.56 3.17 -8.01
C VAL A 133 -21.21 1.82 -8.30
N GLN A 134 -20.52 0.92 -9.02
CA GLN A 134 -21.03 -0.42 -9.32
C GLN A 134 -21.34 -1.24 -8.06
N LEU A 135 -20.53 -1.06 -7.00
CA LEU A 135 -20.71 -1.71 -5.71
C LEU A 135 -21.73 -0.99 -4.80
N ASN A 136 -22.27 0.15 -5.23
CA ASN A 136 -23.19 1.02 -4.50
C ASN A 136 -22.64 1.47 -3.13
N ILE A 137 -21.37 1.89 -3.13
CA ILE A 137 -20.63 2.39 -1.94
C ILE A 137 -19.95 3.74 -2.23
N GLN A 138 -20.28 4.40 -3.33
CA GLN A 138 -19.68 5.68 -3.74
C GLN A 138 -19.81 6.76 -2.65
N ASP A 139 -20.90 6.74 -1.89
CA ASP A 139 -21.14 7.69 -0.81
C ASP A 139 -20.37 7.34 0.46
N ASP A 140 -19.82 6.13 0.56
CA ASP A 140 -19.02 5.66 1.69
C ASP A 140 -17.51 5.68 1.38
N VAL A 141 -17.09 6.07 0.17
CA VAL A 141 -15.69 6.03 -0.28
C VAL A 141 -15.19 7.41 -0.69
N GLU A 142 -14.00 7.78 -0.22
CA GLU A 142 -13.35 9.05 -0.55
C GLU A 142 -11.95 8.79 -1.12
N PHE A 143 -11.56 9.60 -2.11
CA PHE A 143 -10.25 9.48 -2.77
C PHE A 143 -9.48 10.79 -2.64
N HIS A 144 -8.36 10.75 -1.94
CA HIS A 144 -7.43 11.86 -1.77
C HIS A 144 -6.18 11.64 -2.63
N LYS A 145 -5.98 12.52 -3.60
CA LYS A 145 -4.89 12.47 -4.58
C LYS A 145 -3.79 13.46 -4.19
N ASN A 146 -2.54 13.00 -4.16
CA ASN A 146 -1.35 13.86 -4.00
C ASN A 146 -1.44 14.82 -2.80
N VAL A 147 -1.97 14.36 -1.66
CA VAL A 147 -2.02 15.18 -0.44
C VAL A 147 -0.61 15.46 0.08
N MET A 148 -0.42 16.63 0.69
CA MET A 148 0.83 16.94 1.37
C MET A 148 0.96 16.09 2.63
N TYR A 149 2.20 15.86 3.09
CA TYR A 149 2.46 15.05 4.28
C TYR A 149 1.71 15.57 5.52
N ARG A 150 1.67 16.90 5.71
CA ARG A 150 0.89 17.53 6.80
C ARG A 150 -0.59 17.14 6.76
N ASP A 151 -1.18 17.15 5.58
CA ASP A 151 -2.61 16.86 5.42
C ASP A 151 -2.86 15.35 5.58
N LEU A 152 -1.92 14.49 5.16
CA LEU A 152 -1.94 13.05 5.48
C LEU A 152 -1.89 12.80 6.99
N VAL A 153 -1.00 13.48 7.71
CA VAL A 153 -0.91 13.39 9.18
C VAL A 153 -2.23 13.83 9.82
N SER A 154 -2.87 14.89 9.29
CA SER A 154 -4.19 15.31 9.75
C SER A 154 -5.29 14.27 9.47
N LEU A 155 -5.25 13.59 8.32
CA LEU A 155 -6.19 12.51 7.99
C LEU A 155 -6.01 11.31 8.92
N LEU A 156 -4.77 10.92 9.20
CA LEU A 156 -4.43 9.88 10.19
C LEU A 156 -4.84 10.31 11.61
N GLY A 157 -4.72 11.61 11.90
CA GLY A 157 -5.23 12.28 13.10
C GLY A 157 -6.76 12.31 13.21
N GLY A 158 -7.50 11.93 12.17
CA GLY A 158 -8.95 11.79 12.19
C GLY A 158 -9.46 10.37 12.43
N LEU A 159 -8.56 9.38 12.56
CA LEU A 159 -8.93 7.98 12.72
C LEU A 159 -9.18 7.63 14.18
N LEU A 160 -10.12 6.70 14.43
CA LEU A 160 -10.22 6.02 15.70
C LEU A 160 -9.09 5.00 15.79
N LEU A 161 -8.28 5.10 16.82
CA LEU A 161 -7.46 4.00 17.30
C LEU A 161 -8.15 3.51 18.56
N GLU A 162 -8.96 2.45 18.47
CA GLU A 162 -9.37 1.73 19.67
C GLU A 162 -8.12 1.04 20.22
N SER A 163 -7.50 1.63 21.23
CA SER A 163 -6.49 0.95 22.04
C SER A 163 -7.21 -0.14 22.81
N THR A 164 -7.04 -1.39 22.40
CA THR A 164 -7.42 -2.52 23.22
C THR A 164 -6.47 -2.53 24.42
N GLN A 165 -6.96 -2.10 25.59
CA GLN A 165 -6.31 -2.40 26.89
C GLN A 165 -6.56 -3.85 27.26
#